data_AF-A0A258UGH5-F1
#
_entry.id   AF-A0A258UGH5-F1
#
_cell.length_a   1.000
_cell.length_b   1.000
_cell.length_c   1.000
_cell.angle_alpha   90.00
_cell.angle_beta   90.00
_cell.angle_gamma   90.00
#
_symmetry.space_group_name_H-M   'P 1'
#
loop_
_entity.id
_entity.type
_entity.pdbx_description
1 polymer ?
#
loop_
_entity_poly.entity_id
_entity_poly.type
_entity_poly.pdbx_seq_one_letter_code
_entity_poly.pdbx_strand_id
1 'polypeptide(L)'
;MPHGHCYLWTPVLLWLYVVSDSVIALSYFTIPLALLYLVKKRKDIQFNWIFVMFSVFIFACGMTHLISIFTIWMPAYWVDASVKGVTAIASAITAFMLWRLMPLALTMTSTKQLQKNIDQLEFEVKQRLFAESQLAELNNNLEEIVQQRTQELINTVDELQHEIARRKLSEHALFKEKKQALVTLESIADGVITTDMSSNVTYLNPVAESMTGWTNDDAIGKPVLEVFRILNESTRKLAAN
;
A
#
# COMPACT_ATOMS: atom_id res chain seq x y z
N MET A 1 44.34 68.07 -28.53
CA MET A 1 45.76 67.65 -28.49
C MET A 1 45.80 66.16 -28.19
N PRO A 2 46.67 65.34 -28.81
CA PRO A 2 46.85 63.92 -28.43
C PRO A 2 47.33 63.75 -26.99
N HIS A 3 47.01 62.63 -26.32
CA HIS A 3 47.43 62.39 -24.93
C HIS A 3 48.95 62.32 -24.77
N GLY A 4 49.71 62.02 -25.84
CA GLY A 4 51.17 62.09 -25.81
C GLY A 4 51.73 63.44 -25.34
N HIS A 5 51.04 64.55 -25.64
CA HIS A 5 51.42 65.88 -25.15
C HIS A 5 51.18 66.04 -23.64
N CYS A 6 50.14 65.40 -23.09
CA CYS A 6 49.88 65.39 -21.66
C CYS A 6 50.92 64.56 -20.89
N TYR A 7 51.53 63.56 -21.52
CA TYR A 7 52.61 62.74 -20.96
C TYR A 7 54.02 63.32 -21.17
N LEU A 8 54.10 64.56 -21.68
CA LEU A 8 55.36 65.25 -22.00
C LEU A 8 56.28 64.42 -22.92
N TRP A 9 55.73 63.46 -23.66
CA TRP A 9 56.47 62.47 -24.47
C TRP A 9 57.61 61.76 -23.72
N THR A 10 57.49 61.59 -22.41
CA THR A 10 58.49 60.86 -21.62
C THR A 10 58.44 59.37 -21.97
N PRO A 11 59.52 58.77 -22.52
CA PRO A 11 59.47 57.42 -23.07
C PRO A 11 59.06 56.36 -22.05
N VAL A 12 59.52 56.50 -20.80
CA VAL A 12 59.23 55.56 -19.71
C VAL A 12 57.74 55.55 -19.37
N LEU A 13 57.13 56.73 -19.24
CA LEU A 13 55.71 56.85 -18.89
C LEU A 13 54.83 56.35 -20.03
N LEU A 14 55.17 56.70 -21.28
CA LEU A 14 54.41 56.28 -22.46
C LEU A 14 54.41 54.74 -22.59
N TRP A 15 55.59 54.10 -22.52
CA TRP A 15 55.69 52.64 -22.60
C TRP A 15 54.97 51.95 -21.45
N LEU A 16 55.00 52.53 -20.24
CA LEU A 16 54.26 51.99 -19.11
C LEU A 16 52.74 51.97 -19.39
N TYR A 17 52.16 53.07 -19.86
CA TYR A 17 50.75 53.12 -20.23
C TYR A 17 50.41 52.14 -21.36
N VAL A 18 51.21 52.11 -22.43
CA VAL A 18 50.96 51.24 -23.57
C VAL A 18 51.01 49.76 -23.18
N VAL A 19 52.01 49.35 -22.41
CA VAL A 19 52.15 47.95 -21.97
C VAL A 19 51.02 47.58 -21.00
N SER A 20 50.73 48.42 -20.00
CA SER A 20 49.66 48.16 -19.04
C SER A 20 48.29 48.07 -19.71
N ASP A 21 47.93 49.03 -20.57
CA ASP A 21 46.64 49.00 -21.28
C ASP A 21 46.55 47.81 -22.25
N SER A 22 47.66 47.40 -22.87
CA SER A 22 47.69 46.23 -23.75
C SER A 22 47.41 44.93 -22.98
N VAL A 23 48.03 44.77 -21.82
CA VAL A 23 47.83 43.60 -20.95
C VAL A 23 46.40 43.55 -20.41
N ILE A 24 45.84 44.71 -19.99
CA ILE A 24 44.46 44.79 -19.52
C ILE A 24 43.48 44.48 -20.66
N ALA A 25 43.66 45.07 -21.84
CA ALA A 25 42.82 44.81 -23.00
C ALA A 25 42.82 43.32 -23.38
N LEU A 26 44.00 42.68 -23.45
CA LEU A 26 44.11 41.25 -23.76
C LEU A 26 43.37 40.38 -22.73
N SER A 27 43.51 40.71 -21.45
CA SER A 27 42.81 40.01 -20.36
C SER A 27 41.29 40.18 -20.50
N TYR A 28 40.83 41.39 -20.79
CA TYR A 28 39.42 41.72 -20.97
C TYR A 28 38.78 41.19 -22.26
N PHE A 29 39.56 40.77 -23.25
CA PHE A 29 39.03 39.99 -24.38
C PHE A 29 39.05 38.48 -24.14
N THR A 30 40.01 37.99 -23.36
CA THR A 30 40.15 36.55 -23.07
C THR A 30 39.11 36.05 -22.06
N ILE A 31 38.84 36.82 -21.00
CA ILE A 31 37.89 36.44 -19.95
C ILE A 31 36.46 36.23 -20.51
N PRO A 32 35.88 37.15 -21.32
CA PRO A 32 34.58 36.92 -21.96
C PRO A 32 34.52 35.66 -22.82
N LEU A 33 35.57 35.36 -23.59
CA LEU A 33 35.65 34.14 -24.39
C LEU A 33 35.57 32.88 -23.52
N ALA A 34 36.29 32.87 -22.40
CA ALA A 34 36.25 31.77 -21.43
C ALA A 34 34.87 31.62 -20.77
N LEU A 35 34.22 32.73 -20.39
CA LEU A 35 32.87 32.71 -19.81
C LEU A 35 31.82 32.21 -20.81
N LEU A 36 31.87 32.67 -22.07
CA LEU A 36 30.98 32.19 -23.13
C LEU A 36 31.20 30.70 -23.44
N TYR A 37 32.45 30.24 -23.43
CA TYR A 37 32.77 28.81 -23.57
C TYR A 37 32.18 27.98 -22.42
N LEU A 38 32.33 28.44 -21.17
CA LEU A 38 31.76 27.79 -19.99
C LEU A 38 30.24 27.64 -20.10
N VAL A 39 29.55 28.73 -20.44
CA VAL A 39 28.07 28.75 -20.59
C VAL A 39 27.63 27.82 -21.72
N LYS A 40 28.36 27.79 -22.83
CA LYS A 40 28.06 26.89 -23.95
C LYS A 40 28.25 25.42 -23.57
N LYS A 41 29.22 25.10 -22.72
CA LYS A 41 29.56 23.73 -22.32
C LYS A 41 28.73 23.21 -21.14
N ARG A 42 28.33 24.07 -20.20
CA ARG A 42 27.61 23.71 -18.98
C ARG A 42 26.16 24.22 -19.01
N LYS A 43 25.24 23.38 -19.48
CA LYS A 43 23.80 23.72 -19.61
C LYS A 43 23.04 23.76 -18.28
N ASP A 44 23.63 23.23 -17.19
CA ASP A 44 23.00 23.17 -15.86
C ASP A 44 23.03 24.49 -15.08
N ILE A 45 23.49 25.59 -15.71
CA ILE A 45 23.55 26.90 -15.08
C ILE A 45 22.20 27.60 -15.28
N GLN A 46 21.41 27.71 -14.21
CA GLN A 46 20.08 28.34 -14.25
C GLN A 46 20.10 29.82 -14.67
N PHE A 47 21.22 30.52 -14.47
CA PHE A 47 21.37 31.96 -14.78
C PHE A 47 22.43 32.22 -15.87
N ASN A 48 22.38 31.46 -16.97
CA ASN A 48 23.32 31.57 -18.08
C ASN A 48 23.46 32.99 -18.68
N TRP A 49 22.36 33.76 -18.70
CA TRP A 49 22.31 35.12 -19.24
C TRP A 49 23.19 36.11 -18.47
N ILE A 50 23.39 35.91 -17.16
CA ILE A 50 24.26 36.78 -16.33
C ILE A 50 25.68 36.74 -16.88
N PHE A 51 26.20 35.54 -17.17
CA PHE A 51 27.54 35.36 -17.71
C PHE A 51 27.71 36.03 -19.07
N VAL A 52 26.66 36.07 -19.89
CA VAL A 52 26.66 36.81 -21.16
C VAL A 52 26.71 38.31 -20.92
N MET A 53 25.95 38.84 -19.95
CA MET A 53 26.00 40.26 -19.59
C MET A 53 27.36 40.68 -19.05
N PHE A 54 27.97 39.88 -18.17
CA PHE A 54 29.35 40.10 -17.72
C PHE A 54 30.34 40.04 -18.88
N SER A 55 30.15 39.13 -19.82
CA SER A 55 31.02 39.01 -21.01
C SER A 55 30.96 40.29 -21.86
N VAL A 56 29.75 40.83 -22.11
CA VAL A 56 29.57 42.10 -22.83
C VAL A 56 30.17 43.28 -22.06
N PHE A 57 29.95 43.34 -20.74
CA PHE A 57 30.49 44.39 -19.88
C PHE A 57 32.03 44.40 -19.87
N ILE A 58 32.66 43.25 -19.61
CA ILE A 58 34.13 43.12 -19.57
C ILE A 58 34.74 43.41 -20.95
N PHE A 59 34.10 42.97 -22.04
CA PHE A 59 34.54 43.28 -23.40
C PHE A 59 34.51 44.79 -23.69
N ALA A 60 33.46 45.49 -23.27
CA ALA A 60 33.35 46.94 -23.41
C ALA A 60 34.44 47.69 -22.61
N CYS A 61 34.78 47.22 -21.40
CA CYS A 61 35.95 47.71 -20.66
C CYS A 61 37.26 47.48 -21.42
N GLY A 62 37.44 46.31 -22.06
CA GLY A 62 38.61 46.01 -22.89
C GLY A 62 38.78 47.01 -24.04
N MET A 63 37.67 47.39 -24.67
CA MET A 63 37.65 48.39 -25.74
C MET A 63 38.13 49.77 -25.26
N THR A 64 37.83 50.17 -24.01
CA THR A 64 38.32 51.46 -23.48
C THR A 64 39.84 51.52 -23.39
N HIS A 65 40.53 50.40 -23.10
CA HIS A 65 42.00 50.38 -23.05
C HIS A 65 42.63 50.42 -24.45
N LEU A 66 42.04 49.74 -25.43
CA LEU A 66 42.50 49.86 -26.83
C LEU A 66 42.37 51.28 -27.37
N ILE A 67 41.25 51.94 -27.06
CA ILE A 67 41.03 53.33 -27.49
C ILE A 67 41.97 54.28 -26.75
N SER A 68 42.21 54.08 -25.44
CA SER A 68 43.19 54.85 -24.68
C SER A 68 44.58 54.81 -25.33
N ILE A 69 45.07 53.62 -25.72
CA ILE A 69 46.31 53.45 -26.48
C ILE A 69 46.26 54.29 -27.77
N PHE A 70 45.23 54.11 -28.61
CA PHE A 70 45.10 54.86 -29.87
C PHE A 70 45.07 56.39 -29.66
N THR A 71 44.45 56.86 -28.58
CA THR A 71 44.31 58.29 -28.26
C THR A 71 45.61 58.99 -27.86
N ILE A 72 46.67 58.23 -27.58
CA ILE A 72 48.04 58.76 -27.36
C ILE A 72 48.54 59.46 -28.62
N TRP A 73 48.28 58.88 -29.80
CA TRP A 73 48.76 59.41 -31.08
C TRP A 73 47.67 60.19 -31.84
N MET A 74 46.41 59.75 -31.79
CA MET A 74 45.31 60.34 -32.53
C MET A 74 44.18 60.78 -31.58
N PRO A 75 43.84 62.08 -31.48
CA PRO A 75 42.89 62.58 -30.48
C PRO A 75 41.41 62.22 -30.77
N ALA A 76 41.04 60.95 -30.65
CA ALA A 76 39.71 60.39 -30.89
C ALA A 76 38.78 60.49 -29.66
N TYR A 77 38.67 61.69 -29.06
CA TYR A 77 37.99 61.92 -27.78
C TYR A 77 36.49 61.58 -27.78
N TRP A 78 35.79 61.83 -28.90
CA TRP A 78 34.38 61.48 -29.00
C TRP A 78 34.14 59.97 -28.95
N VAL A 79 35.00 59.19 -29.60
CA VAL A 79 34.92 57.72 -29.58
C VAL A 79 35.23 57.19 -28.18
N ASP A 80 36.29 57.71 -27.54
CA ASP A 80 36.63 57.38 -26.16
C ASP A 80 35.47 57.67 -25.19
N ALA A 81 34.89 58.87 -25.27
CA ALA A 81 33.76 59.27 -24.42
C ALA A 81 32.51 58.42 -24.67
N SER A 82 32.18 58.10 -25.93
CA SER A 82 31.05 57.22 -26.26
C SER A 82 31.24 55.82 -25.71
N VAL A 83 32.41 55.20 -25.87
CA VAL A 83 32.67 53.86 -25.35
C VAL A 83 32.65 53.86 -23.82
N LYS A 84 33.21 54.88 -23.15
CA LYS A 84 33.10 55.05 -21.70
C LYS A 84 31.65 55.19 -21.23
N GLY A 85 30.81 55.93 -21.97
CA GLY A 85 29.39 56.05 -21.68
C GLY A 85 28.64 54.72 -21.78
N VAL A 86 28.89 53.94 -22.84
CA VAL A 86 28.32 52.59 -23.00
C VAL A 86 28.77 51.67 -21.87
N THR A 87 30.06 51.68 -21.54
CA THR A 87 30.61 50.88 -20.44
C THR A 87 29.99 51.25 -19.11
N ALA A 88 29.79 52.54 -18.81
CA ALA A 88 29.15 52.99 -17.57
C ALA A 88 27.69 52.51 -17.46
N ILE A 89 26.92 52.57 -18.55
CA ILE A 89 25.55 52.04 -18.59
C ILE A 89 25.57 50.52 -18.37
N ALA A 90 26.43 49.79 -19.06
CA ALA A 90 26.58 48.35 -18.91
C ALA A 90 26.97 47.96 -17.47
N SER A 91 27.88 48.69 -16.83
CA SER A 91 28.25 48.51 -15.42
C SER A 91 27.06 48.72 -14.49
N ALA A 92 26.31 49.82 -14.67
CA ALA A 92 25.18 50.16 -13.81
C ALA A 92 24.07 49.10 -13.87
N ILE A 93 23.74 48.63 -15.09
CA ILE A 93 22.75 47.57 -15.28
C ILE A 93 23.24 46.27 -14.64
N THR A 94 24.50 45.89 -14.86
CA THR A 94 25.09 44.66 -14.30
C THR A 94 25.08 44.70 -12.77
N ALA A 95 25.45 45.83 -12.16
CA ALA A 95 25.44 46.01 -10.70
C ALA A 95 24.03 45.93 -10.11
N PHE A 96 23.05 46.60 -10.75
CA PHE A 96 21.65 46.55 -10.33
C PHE A 96 21.08 45.13 -10.39
N MET A 97 21.31 44.42 -11.49
CA MET A 97 20.81 43.05 -11.68
C MET A 97 21.44 42.07 -10.69
N LEU A 98 22.74 42.16 -10.43
CA LEU A 98 23.42 41.34 -9.43
C LEU A 98 22.81 41.52 -8.04
N TRP A 99 22.60 42.76 -7.62
CA TRP A 99 21.99 43.05 -6.32
C TRP A 99 20.57 42.47 -6.24
N ARG A 100 19.81 42.56 -7.33
CA ARG A 100 18.45 42.00 -7.42
C ARG A 100 18.43 40.47 -7.38
N LEU A 101 19.46 39.80 -7.90
CA LEU A 101 19.56 38.34 -8.02
C LEU A 101 20.23 37.65 -6.82
N MET A 102 21.00 38.38 -6.02
CA MET A 102 21.57 37.90 -4.76
C MET A 102 20.55 37.20 -3.85
N PRO A 103 19.35 37.75 -3.59
CA PRO A 103 18.35 37.05 -2.78
C PRO A 103 17.87 35.74 -3.42
N LEU A 104 17.84 35.64 -4.75
CA LEU A 104 17.41 34.43 -5.46
C LEU A 104 18.49 33.33 -5.40
N ALA A 105 19.76 33.69 -5.51
CA ALA A 105 20.89 32.76 -5.35
C ALA A 105 20.94 32.13 -3.95
N LEU A 106 20.52 32.87 -2.91
CA LEU A 106 20.45 32.38 -1.53
C LEU A 106 19.25 31.44 -1.27
N THR A 107 18.26 31.40 -2.16
CA THR A 107 17.11 30.47 -2.06
C THR A 107 17.35 29.11 -2.70
N MET A 108 18.42 28.96 -3.50
CA MET A 108 18.80 27.65 -4.03
C MET A 108 19.09 26.72 -2.85
N THR A 109 18.39 25.58 -2.84
CA THR A 109 18.42 24.59 -1.76
C THR A 109 19.85 24.34 -1.31
N SER A 110 20.14 24.76 -0.08
CA SER A 110 21.45 24.54 0.54
C SER A 110 21.74 23.03 0.53
N THR A 111 22.96 22.64 0.15
CA THR A 111 23.39 21.23 0.10
C THR A 111 23.09 20.48 1.40
N LYS A 112 23.10 21.18 2.55
CA LYS A 112 22.69 20.64 3.85
C LYS A 112 21.21 20.24 3.91
N GLN A 113 20.32 21.05 3.33
CA GLN A 113 18.89 20.75 3.28
C GLN A 113 18.63 19.55 2.36
N LEU A 114 19.36 19.45 1.25
CA LEU A 114 19.26 18.29 0.35
C LEU A 114 19.71 17.00 1.05
N GLN A 115 20.85 17.04 1.76
CA GLN A 115 21.32 15.88 2.51
C GLN A 115 20.33 15.46 3.59
N LYS A 116 19.77 16.41 4.33
CA LYS A 116 18.73 16.13 5.34
C LYS A 116 17.51 15.45 4.73
N ASN A 117 17.07 15.87 3.54
CA ASN A 117 15.96 15.24 2.85
C ASN A 117 16.31 13.81 2.39
N ILE A 118 17.55 13.58 1.92
CA ILE A 118 18.03 12.24 1.57
C ILE A 118 18.02 11.34 2.81
N ASP A 119 18.63 11.78 3.91
CA ASP A 119 18.68 11.02 5.16
C ASP A 119 17.27 10.70 5.69
N GLN A 120 16.35 11.66 5.57
CA GLN A 120 14.94 11.48 5.95
C GLN A 120 14.22 10.45 5.05
N LEU A 121 14.42 10.54 3.73
CA LEU A 121 13.82 9.60 2.78
C LEU A 121 14.36 8.18 2.98
N GLU A 122 15.66 8.04 3.24
CA GLU A 122 16.28 6.75 3.57
C GLU A 122 15.67 6.13 4.82
N PHE A 123 15.39 6.94 5.85
CA PHE A 123 14.71 6.49 7.05
C PHE A 123 13.27 6.03 6.77
N GLU A 124 12.50 6.78 5.97
CA GLU A 124 11.13 6.41 5.60
C GLU A 124 11.11 5.09 4.80
N VAL A 125 12.01 4.93 3.82
CA VAL A 125 12.13 3.69 3.03
C VAL A 125 12.44 2.51 3.94
N LYS A 126 13.35 2.67 4.90
CA LYS A 126 13.69 1.62 5.87
C LYS A 126 12.49 1.23 6.73
N GLN A 127 11.69 2.20 7.17
CA GLN A 127 10.47 1.92 7.93
C GLN A 127 9.44 1.16 7.10
N ARG A 128 9.23 1.55 5.84
CA ARG A 128 8.30 0.86 4.94
C ARG A 128 8.71 -0.59 4.69
N LEU A 129 9.98 -0.84 4.39
CA LEU A 129 10.49 -2.19 4.17
C LEU A 129 10.30 -3.10 5.40
N PHE A 130 10.51 -2.55 6.61
CA PHE A 130 10.28 -3.30 7.85
C PHE A 130 8.80 -3.62 8.08
N ALA A 131 7.89 -2.70 7.76
CA ALA A 131 6.45 -2.94 7.84
C ALA A 131 5.97 -3.95 6.79
N GLU A 132 6.48 -3.87 5.56
CA GLU A 132 6.18 -4.82 4.48
C GLU A 132 6.66 -6.24 4.82
N SER A 133 7.85 -6.36 5.41
CA SER A 133 8.37 -7.66 5.87
C SER A 133 7.49 -8.27 6.95
N GLN A 134 7.02 -7.47 7.92
CA GLN A 134 6.11 -7.95 8.97
C GLN A 134 4.75 -8.37 8.39
N LEU A 135 4.22 -7.63 7.43
CA LEU A 135 2.97 -8.00 6.75
C LEU A 135 3.13 -9.30 5.98
N ALA A 136 4.25 -9.49 5.28
CA ALA A 136 4.53 -10.74 4.56
C ALA A 136 4.63 -11.93 5.53
N GLU A 137 5.32 -11.77 6.65
CA GLU A 137 5.42 -12.80 7.69
C GLU A 137 4.05 -13.13 8.31
N LEU A 138 3.27 -12.10 8.66
CA LEU A 138 1.95 -12.27 9.24
C LEU A 138 0.99 -12.96 8.26
N ASN A 139 1.01 -12.57 6.98
CA ASN A 139 0.19 -13.20 5.94
C ASN A 139 0.56 -14.67 5.76
N ASN A 140 1.84 -15.02 5.70
CA ASN A 140 2.27 -16.42 5.60
C ASN A 140 1.80 -17.25 6.80
N ASN A 141 1.95 -16.72 8.03
CA ASN A 141 1.47 -17.38 9.24
C ASN A 141 -0.05 -17.55 9.25
N LEU A 142 -0.79 -16.53 8.79
CA LEU A 142 -2.25 -16.61 8.65
C LEU A 142 -2.66 -17.64 7.60
N GLU A 143 -1.97 -17.69 6.46
CA GLU A 143 -2.23 -18.70 5.44
C GLU A 143 -2.00 -20.12 5.97
N GLU A 144 -0.94 -20.35 6.73
CA GLU A 144 -0.67 -21.64 7.37
C GLU A 144 -1.78 -22.01 8.36
N ILE A 145 -2.19 -21.08 9.23
CA ILE A 145 -3.29 -21.30 10.18
C ILE A 145 -4.61 -21.58 9.44
N VAL A 146 -4.92 -20.81 8.39
CA VAL A 146 -6.12 -21.01 7.58
C VAL A 146 -6.12 -22.38 6.94
N GLN A 147 -4.99 -22.83 6.38
CA GLN A 147 -4.87 -24.17 5.81
C GLN A 147 -5.05 -25.25 6.89
N GLN A 148 -4.40 -25.10 8.04
CA GLN A 148 -4.51 -26.05 9.14
C GLN A 148 -5.96 -26.18 9.64
N ARG A 149 -6.64 -25.05 9.88
CA ARG A 149 -8.04 -25.04 10.34
C ARG A 149 -9.00 -25.54 9.28
N THR A 150 -8.73 -25.29 8.01
CA THR A 150 -9.51 -25.84 6.90
C THR A 150 -9.39 -27.36 6.87
N GLN A 151 -8.18 -27.90 7.03
CA GLN A 151 -7.96 -29.35 7.05
C GLN A 151 -8.61 -30.00 8.27
N GLU A 152 -8.49 -29.38 9.45
CA GLU A 152 -9.16 -29.84 10.67
C GLU A 152 -10.68 -29.88 10.47
N LEU A 153 -11.27 -28.81 9.90
CA LEU A 153 -12.70 -28.74 9.63
C LEU A 153 -13.16 -29.80 8.63
N ILE A 154 -12.40 -30.03 7.56
CA ILE A 154 -12.69 -31.08 6.57
C ILE A 154 -12.70 -32.46 7.26
N ASN A 155 -11.70 -32.75 8.10
CA ASN A 155 -11.63 -34.02 8.82
C ASN A 155 -12.82 -34.18 9.78
N THR A 156 -13.17 -33.16 10.55
CA THR A 156 -14.34 -33.20 11.45
C THR A 156 -15.65 -33.36 10.68
N VAL A 157 -15.80 -32.72 9.52
CA VAL A 157 -16.98 -32.88 8.67
C VAL A 157 -17.09 -34.32 8.17
N ASP A 158 -15.99 -34.93 7.73
CA ASP A 158 -15.94 -36.33 7.28
C ASP A 158 -16.31 -37.31 8.43
N GLU A 159 -15.73 -37.11 9.61
CA GLU A 159 -16.06 -37.88 10.82
C GLU A 159 -17.54 -37.78 11.18
N LEU A 160 -18.11 -36.56 11.17
CA LEU A 160 -19.52 -36.36 11.46
C LEU A 160 -20.43 -36.99 10.40
N GLN A 161 -20.03 -36.94 9.11
CA GLN A 161 -20.77 -37.62 8.05
C GLN A 161 -20.78 -39.14 8.26
N HIS A 162 -19.66 -39.73 8.66
CA HIS A 162 -19.56 -41.14 9.02
C HIS A 162 -20.45 -41.50 10.21
N GLU A 163 -20.45 -40.69 11.27
CA GLU A 163 -21.29 -40.91 12.45
C GLU A 163 -22.78 -40.78 12.12
N ILE A 164 -23.18 -39.78 11.32
CA ILE A 164 -24.57 -39.62 10.84
C ILE A 164 -25.00 -40.82 10.01
N ALA A 165 -24.14 -41.31 9.10
CA ALA A 165 -24.43 -42.49 8.30
C ALA A 165 -24.63 -43.73 9.19
N ARG A 166 -23.77 -43.92 10.19
CA ARG A 166 -23.88 -45.02 11.16
C ARG A 166 -25.16 -44.95 11.98
N ARG A 167 -25.52 -43.76 12.49
CA ARG A 167 -26.76 -43.55 13.25
C ARG A 167 -27.99 -43.87 12.40
N LYS A 168 -28.05 -43.39 11.17
CA LYS A 168 -29.15 -43.70 10.23
C LYS A 168 -29.30 -45.20 9.97
N LEU A 169 -28.19 -45.92 9.79
CA LEU A 169 -28.23 -47.37 9.60
C LEU A 169 -28.79 -48.09 10.83
N SER A 170 -28.34 -47.72 12.04
CA SER A 170 -28.85 -48.28 13.29
C SER A 170 -30.32 -47.97 13.53
N GLU A 171 -30.75 -46.73 13.27
CA GLU A 171 -32.17 -46.34 13.35
C GLU A 171 -33.03 -47.15 12.39
N HIS A 172 -32.57 -47.36 11.15
CA HIS A 172 -33.29 -48.14 10.17
C HIS A 172 -33.36 -49.63 10.54
N ALA A 173 -32.27 -50.20 11.08
CA ALA A 173 -32.24 -51.57 11.58
C ALA A 173 -33.23 -51.75 12.76
N LEU A 174 -33.20 -50.83 13.73
CA LEU A 174 -34.11 -50.83 14.87
C LEU A 174 -35.57 -50.69 14.43
N PHE A 175 -35.85 -49.83 13.44
CA PHE A 175 -37.19 -49.68 12.87
C PHE A 175 -37.68 -50.97 12.22
N LYS A 176 -36.81 -51.66 11.46
CA LYS A 176 -37.14 -52.95 10.85
C LYS A 176 -37.40 -54.04 11.89
N GLU A 177 -36.57 -54.10 12.93
CA GLU A 177 -36.73 -55.06 14.04
C GLU A 177 -38.05 -54.83 14.79
N LYS A 178 -38.34 -53.57 15.17
CA LYS A 178 -39.64 -53.22 15.76
C LYS A 178 -40.82 -53.61 14.88
N LYS A 179 -40.73 -53.36 13.58
CA LYS A 179 -41.80 -53.72 12.63
C LYS A 179 -41.97 -55.24 12.52
N GLN A 180 -40.89 -56.02 12.51
CA GLN A 180 -40.95 -57.48 12.48
C GLN A 180 -41.53 -58.09 13.77
N ALA A 181 -41.15 -57.55 14.93
CA ALA A 181 -41.69 -57.97 16.22
C ALA A 181 -43.21 -57.72 16.29
N LEU A 182 -43.67 -56.54 15.86
CA LEU A 182 -45.10 -56.20 15.80
C LEU A 182 -45.88 -57.16 14.90
N VAL A 183 -45.42 -57.38 13.66
CA VAL A 183 -46.09 -58.30 12.72
C VAL A 183 -46.13 -59.73 13.28
N THR A 184 -45.06 -60.18 13.94
CA THR A 184 -45.03 -61.52 14.55
C THR A 184 -46.10 -61.64 15.64
N LEU A 185 -46.22 -60.65 16.53
CA LEU A 185 -47.26 -60.61 17.58
C LEU A 185 -48.69 -60.55 17.01
N GLU A 186 -48.89 -59.84 15.91
CA GLU A 186 -50.18 -59.78 15.21
C GLU A 186 -50.53 -61.11 14.52
N SER A 187 -49.53 -61.88 14.08
CA SER A 187 -49.74 -63.16 13.38
C SER A 187 -49.95 -64.37 14.29
N ILE A 188 -49.82 -64.21 15.62
CA ILE A 188 -50.13 -65.27 16.58
C ILE A 188 -51.65 -65.48 16.58
N ALA A 189 -52.08 -66.72 16.34
CA ALA A 189 -53.50 -67.09 16.30
C ALA A 189 -54.18 -67.13 17.69
N ASP A 190 -53.41 -66.92 18.75
CA ASP A 190 -53.89 -66.74 20.11
C ASP A 190 -54.06 -65.24 20.43
N GLY A 191 -55.13 -64.90 21.16
CA GLY A 191 -55.32 -63.54 21.66
C GLY A 191 -54.22 -63.17 22.67
N VAL A 192 -53.48 -62.10 22.39
CA VAL A 192 -52.43 -61.55 23.27
C VAL A 192 -52.93 -60.28 23.94
N ILE A 193 -52.90 -60.27 25.28
CA ILE A 193 -53.19 -59.12 26.12
C ILE A 193 -51.97 -58.84 26.98
N THR A 194 -51.43 -57.62 26.89
CA THR A 194 -50.33 -57.17 27.76
C THR A 194 -50.90 -56.26 28.85
N THR A 195 -50.38 -56.34 30.07
CA THR A 195 -50.80 -55.49 31.18
C THR A 195 -49.62 -54.81 31.87
N ASP A 196 -49.86 -53.71 32.57
CA ASP A 196 -48.90 -53.10 33.49
C ASP A 196 -48.79 -53.87 34.83
N MET A 197 -47.94 -53.39 35.73
CA MET A 197 -47.76 -53.96 37.08
C MET A 197 -49.02 -53.86 37.96
N SER A 198 -50.01 -53.07 37.56
CA SER A 198 -51.31 -52.89 38.23
C SER A 198 -52.44 -53.66 37.54
N SER A 199 -52.12 -54.53 36.57
CA SER A 199 -53.07 -55.32 35.78
C SER A 199 -54.00 -54.51 34.86
N ASN A 200 -53.62 -53.29 34.49
CA ASN A 200 -54.32 -52.53 33.45
C ASN A 200 -53.77 -52.92 32.08
N VAL A 201 -54.64 -53.06 31.09
CA VAL A 201 -54.26 -53.43 29.71
C VAL A 201 -53.40 -52.33 29.09
N THR A 202 -52.27 -52.73 28.50
CA THR A 202 -51.34 -51.84 27.79
C THR A 202 -51.29 -52.13 26.28
N TYR A 203 -51.74 -53.31 25.84
CA TYR A 203 -51.82 -53.69 24.44
C TYR A 203 -52.77 -54.88 24.23
N LEU A 204 -53.61 -54.80 23.19
CA LEU A 204 -54.44 -55.89 22.66
C LEU A 204 -54.03 -56.17 21.21
N ASN A 205 -53.72 -57.42 20.85
CA ASN A 205 -53.52 -57.77 19.43
C ASN A 205 -54.88 -57.93 18.70
N PRO A 206 -54.94 -57.84 17.36
CA PRO A 206 -56.20 -57.93 16.60
C PRO A 206 -57.00 -59.22 16.82
N VAL A 207 -56.32 -60.33 17.13
CA VAL A 207 -56.97 -61.59 17.48
C VAL A 207 -57.67 -61.48 18.83
N ALA A 208 -57.02 -60.90 19.86
CA ALA A 208 -57.65 -60.62 21.14
C ALA A 208 -58.79 -59.60 21.02
N GLU A 209 -58.68 -58.61 20.13
CA GLU A 209 -59.81 -57.72 19.81
C GLU A 209 -61.01 -58.52 19.30
N SER A 210 -60.76 -59.41 18.33
CA SER A 210 -61.78 -60.29 17.74
C SER A 210 -62.39 -61.27 18.75
N MET A 211 -61.58 -61.76 19.71
CA MET A 211 -62.02 -62.72 20.73
C MET A 211 -62.75 -62.07 21.90
N THR A 212 -62.35 -60.87 22.32
CA THR A 212 -62.92 -60.16 23.48
C THR A 212 -64.04 -59.21 23.09
N GLY A 213 -64.08 -58.78 21.82
CA GLY A 213 -65.01 -57.77 21.31
C GLY A 213 -64.62 -56.32 21.65
N TRP A 214 -63.43 -56.10 22.21
CA TRP A 214 -62.89 -54.78 22.53
C TRP A 214 -61.87 -54.34 21.47
N THR A 215 -61.83 -53.06 21.13
CA THR A 215 -60.69 -52.50 20.36
C THR A 215 -59.52 -52.23 21.31
N ASN A 216 -58.29 -52.24 20.80
CA ASN A 216 -57.09 -51.94 21.56
C ASN A 216 -57.19 -50.54 22.18
N ASP A 217 -57.64 -49.55 21.40
CA ASP A 217 -57.83 -48.17 21.85
C ASP A 217 -58.83 -48.07 23.03
N ASP A 218 -59.92 -48.86 23.01
CA ASP A 218 -60.92 -48.86 24.08
C ASP A 218 -60.49 -49.66 25.32
N ALA A 219 -59.62 -50.66 25.13
CA ALA A 219 -59.14 -51.55 26.18
C ALA A 219 -57.97 -50.97 26.99
N ILE A 220 -57.12 -50.14 26.37
CA ILE A 220 -55.93 -49.56 27.03
C ILE A 220 -56.33 -48.80 28.31
N GLY A 221 -55.63 -49.09 29.40
CA GLY A 221 -55.83 -48.47 30.71
C GLY A 221 -56.96 -49.08 31.55
N LYS A 222 -57.77 -50.01 31.02
CA LYS A 222 -58.79 -50.72 31.79
C LYS A 222 -58.21 -51.94 32.51
N PRO A 223 -58.77 -52.35 33.67
CA PRO A 223 -58.39 -53.60 34.32
C PRO A 223 -58.60 -54.79 33.38
N VAL A 224 -57.62 -55.69 33.30
CA VAL A 224 -57.68 -56.85 32.38
C VAL A 224 -58.90 -57.73 32.59
N LEU A 225 -59.39 -57.83 33.83
CA LEU A 225 -60.60 -58.60 34.17
C LEU A 225 -61.90 -57.98 33.63
N GLU A 226 -61.89 -56.69 33.30
CA GLU A 226 -63.01 -56.03 32.63
C GLU A 226 -63.06 -56.45 31.15
N VAL A 227 -61.89 -56.48 30.51
CA VAL A 227 -61.71 -56.74 29.07
C VAL A 227 -61.75 -58.25 28.75
N PHE A 228 -61.17 -59.09 29.60
CA PHE A 228 -61.11 -60.54 29.41
C PHE A 228 -61.60 -61.29 30.65
N ARG A 229 -62.77 -61.92 30.52
CA ARG A 229 -63.44 -62.65 31.61
C ARG A 229 -63.28 -64.15 31.42
N ILE A 230 -62.42 -64.77 32.21
CA ILE A 230 -62.24 -66.22 32.22
C ILE A 230 -63.44 -66.86 32.93
N LEU A 231 -64.18 -67.70 32.21
CA LEU A 231 -65.23 -68.53 32.77
C LEU A 231 -64.69 -69.93 32.98
N ASN A 232 -64.88 -70.49 34.18
CA ASN A 232 -64.48 -71.85 34.48
C ASN A 232 -65.37 -72.83 33.70
N GLU A 233 -64.76 -73.73 32.93
CA GLU A 233 -65.42 -74.64 31.98
C GLU A 233 -66.49 -75.53 32.62
N SER A 234 -66.26 -75.96 33.87
CA SER A 234 -67.15 -76.89 34.59
C SER A 234 -68.25 -76.18 35.38
N THR A 235 -68.05 -74.92 35.80
CA THR A 235 -68.98 -74.20 36.68
C THR A 235 -69.66 -73.00 36.03
N ARG A 236 -69.22 -72.57 34.83
CA ARG A 236 -69.63 -71.33 34.13
C ARG A 236 -69.60 -70.07 35.01
N LYS A 237 -68.85 -70.07 36.11
CA LYS A 237 -68.62 -68.91 36.98
C LYS A 237 -67.31 -68.22 36.60
N LEU A 238 -67.21 -66.94 36.89
CA LEU A 238 -65.96 -66.19 36.73
C LEU A 238 -64.87 -66.85 37.58
N ALA A 239 -63.74 -67.17 36.96
CA ALA A 239 -62.58 -67.65 37.68
C ALA A 239 -62.08 -66.54 38.61
N ALA A 240 -61.96 -66.84 39.91
CA ALA A 240 -61.22 -66.00 40.84
C ALA A 240 -59.75 -66.39 40.76
N ASN A 241 -58.86 -65.40 40.80
CA ASN A 241 -57.40 -65.60 40.78
C ASN A 241 -56.93 -66.53 41.90
#